data_AF-A0A8J3RE65-F1
#
_entry.id   AF-A0A8J3RE65-F1
#
_cell.length_a   1.000
_cell.length_b   1.000
_cell.length_c   1.000
_cell.angle_alpha   90.00
_cell.angle_beta   90.00
_cell.angle_gamma   90.00
#
_symmetry.space_group_name_H-M   'P 1'
#
loop_
_entity.id
_entity.type
_entity.pdbx_description
1 polymer ?
#
loop_
_entity_poly.entity_id
_entity_poly.type
_entity_poly.pdbx_seq_one_letter_code
_entity_poly.pdbx_strand_id
1 'polypeptide(L)'
;MALAVDILRLAAVDDSYDVGVVFSGDTDLVPAIEAVQELKCGHIEVAAWRGGGGRLRIDGTSSPWCHWLDESDYQAVLDTTDYSRPRA
;
A
#
# COMPACT_ATOMS: atom_id res chain seq x y z
N MET A 1 -0.34 5.29 -11.94
CA MET A 1 -1.78 5.52 -12.25
C MET A 1 -2.67 4.28 -12.19
N ALA A 2 -2.24 3.06 -12.55
CA ALA A 2 -3.12 1.88 -12.44
C ALA A 2 -3.52 1.53 -10.99
N LEU A 3 -2.54 1.57 -10.07
CA LEU A 3 -2.75 1.16 -8.67
C LEU A 3 -3.79 2.01 -7.92
N ALA A 4 -3.80 3.33 -8.12
CA ALA A 4 -4.80 4.22 -7.50
C ALA A 4 -6.24 3.87 -7.91
N VAL A 5 -6.45 3.51 -9.18
CA VAL A 5 -7.77 3.12 -9.69
C VAL A 5 -8.18 1.77 -9.13
N ASP A 6 -7.25 0.82 -9.03
CA ASP A 6 -7.54 -0.50 -8.46
C ASP A 6 -7.89 -0.41 -6.97
N ILE A 7 -7.20 0.45 -6.19
CA ILE A 7 -7.55 0.73 -4.78
C ILE A 7 -9.02 1.18 -4.67
N LEU A 8 -9.41 2.16 -5.48
CA LEU A 8 -10.78 2.68 -5.47
C LEU A 8 -11.81 1.63 -5.94
N ARG A 9 -11.47 0.88 -6.99
CA ARG A 9 -12.39 -0.11 -7.56
C ARG A 9 -12.64 -1.26 -6.58
N LEU A 10 -11.59 -1.76 -5.95
CA LEU A 10 -11.68 -2.90 -5.04
C LEU A 10 -12.34 -2.53 -3.70
N ALA A 11 -12.12 -1.32 -3.18
CA ALA A 11 -12.86 -0.79 -2.01
C ALA A 11 -14.32 -0.47 -2.36
N ALA A 12 -14.55 0.37 -3.36
CA ALA A 12 -15.85 0.99 -3.57
C ALA A 12 -16.84 0.15 -4.39
N VAL A 13 -16.37 -0.77 -5.23
CA VAL A 13 -17.21 -1.50 -6.18
C VAL A 13 -17.37 -2.97 -5.79
N ASP A 14 -16.27 -3.63 -5.44
CA ASP A 14 -16.27 -5.09 -5.25
C ASP A 14 -16.46 -5.52 -3.78
N ASP A 15 -16.40 -4.60 -2.80
CA ASP A 15 -16.43 -4.92 -1.34
C ASP A 15 -15.52 -6.11 -0.99
N SER A 16 -14.39 -6.18 -1.70
CA SER A 16 -13.59 -7.41 -1.82
C SER A 16 -12.58 -7.59 -0.69
N TYR A 17 -12.45 -6.58 0.18
CA TYR A 17 -11.55 -6.59 1.33
C TYR A 17 -12.12 -5.77 2.49
N ASP A 18 -11.91 -6.25 3.71
CA ASP A 18 -12.16 -5.45 4.91
C ASP A 18 -11.07 -4.38 5.11
N VAL A 19 -9.81 -4.71 4.76
CA VAL A 19 -8.64 -3.85 4.92
C VAL A 19 -7.70 -3.95 3.71
N GLY A 20 -7.42 -2.82 3.06
CA GLY A 20 -6.43 -2.71 1.99
C GLY A 20 -5.11 -2.13 2.49
N VAL A 21 -3.98 -2.79 2.23
CA VAL A 21 -2.65 -2.30 2.61
C VAL A 21 -1.89 -1.82 1.37
N VAL A 22 -1.50 -0.54 1.38
CA VAL A 22 -0.75 0.07 0.27
C VAL A 22 0.70 0.31 0.68
N PHE A 23 1.61 -0.47 0.11
CA PHE A 23 3.05 -0.26 0.30
C PHE A 23 3.61 0.62 -0.82
N SER A 24 3.72 1.92 -0.58
CA SER A 24 4.25 2.88 -1.55
C SER A 24 4.68 4.19 -0.88
N GLY A 25 5.70 4.84 -1.46
CA GLY A 25 6.08 6.23 -1.15
C GLY A 25 5.58 7.23 -2.19
N ASP A 26 4.79 6.78 -3.17
CA ASP A 26 4.30 7.59 -4.28
C ASP A 26 3.10 8.47 -3.85
N THR A 27 3.31 9.78 -3.85
CA THR A 27 2.30 10.77 -3.44
C THR A 27 1.10 10.81 -4.38
N ASP A 28 1.21 10.30 -5.60
CA ASP A 28 0.08 10.24 -6.54
C ASP A 28 -1.04 9.29 -6.07
N LEU A 29 -0.79 8.47 -5.04
CA LEU A 29 -1.79 7.59 -4.43
C LEU A 29 -2.62 8.27 -3.34
N VAL A 30 -2.19 9.43 -2.82
CA VAL A 30 -2.87 10.14 -1.73
C VAL A 30 -4.34 10.42 -2.06
N PRO A 31 -4.70 10.97 -3.24
CA PRO A 31 -6.11 11.27 -3.54
C PRO A 31 -7.01 10.04 -3.57
N ALA A 32 -6.48 8.88 -3.94
CA ALA A 32 -7.24 7.63 -3.95
C ALA A 32 -7.52 7.13 -2.53
N ILE A 33 -6.54 7.27 -1.62
CA ILE A 33 -6.71 6.88 -0.22
C ILE A 33 -7.67 7.85 0.49
N GLU A 34 -7.55 9.14 0.23
CA GLU A 34 -8.49 10.16 0.72
C GLU A 34 -9.92 9.86 0.29
N ALA A 35 -10.14 9.58 -0.99
CA ALA A 35 -11.45 9.26 -1.52
C ALA A 35 -12.08 8.03 -0.83
N VAL A 36 -11.31 6.98 -0.54
CA VAL A 36 -11.84 5.80 0.19
C VAL A 36 -12.21 6.14 1.64
N GLN A 37 -11.40 6.96 2.31
CA GLN A 37 -11.69 7.42 3.68
C GLN A 37 -12.93 8.33 3.72
N GLU A 38 -13.05 9.27 2.78
CA GLU A 38 -14.17 10.21 2.70
C GLU A 38 -15.49 9.50 2.36
N LEU A 39 -15.46 8.58 1.39
CA LEU A 39 -16.61 7.79 0.97
C LEU A 39 -16.97 6.70 1.97
N LYS A 40 -16.11 6.42 2.95
CA LYS A 40 -16.24 5.34 3.95
C LYS A 40 -16.54 3.98 3.32
N CYS A 41 -15.94 3.73 2.16
CA CYS A 41 -16.15 2.51 1.39
C CYS A 41 -15.09 1.44 1.65
N GLY A 42 -14.17 1.64 2.60
CA GLY A 42 -13.21 0.64 3.02
C GLY A 42 -12.23 1.16 4.08
N HIS A 43 -11.50 0.25 4.72
CA HIS A 43 -10.39 0.59 5.61
C HIS A 43 -9.08 0.47 4.84
N ILE A 44 -8.27 1.54 4.84
CA ILE A 44 -6.97 1.55 4.18
C ILE A 44 -5.87 1.80 5.21
N GLU A 45 -4.83 0.99 5.10
CA GLU A 45 -3.58 1.12 5.82
C GLU A 45 -2.45 1.32 4.82
N VAL A 46 -1.41 2.03 5.24
CA VAL A 46 -0.22 2.26 4.42
C VAL A 46 0.95 1.47 5.00
N ALA A 47 1.93 1.16 4.17
CA ALA A 47 3.20 0.65 4.61
C ALA A 47 4.33 1.53 4.06
N ALA A 48 5.41 1.67 4.81
CA ALA A 48 6.58 2.47 4.43
C ALA A 48 7.88 1.84 4.95
N TRP A 49 8.98 2.09 4.23
CA TRP A 49 10.30 1.60 4.60
C TRP A 49 10.94 2.48 5.68
N ARG A 50 11.53 1.88 6.71
CA ARG A 50 12.30 2.60 7.73
C ARG A 50 13.64 3.04 7.17
N GLY A 51 13.86 4.35 7.15
CA GLY A 51 15.13 4.94 6.72
C GLY A 51 15.21 5.33 5.24
N GLY A 52 14.12 5.19 4.46
CA GLY A 52 14.02 5.70 3.10
C GLY A 52 12.62 6.25 2.82
N GLY A 53 12.51 7.32 2.01
CA GLY A 53 11.26 7.91 1.48
C GLY A 53 10.08 7.87 2.46
N GLY A 54 9.89 8.94 3.24
CA GLY A 54 8.93 8.97 4.36
C GLY A 54 7.50 8.51 4.02
N ARG A 55 6.74 8.09 5.05
CA ARG A 55 5.36 7.60 4.89
C ARG A 55 4.49 8.55 4.08
N LEU A 56 3.52 7.98 3.36
CA LEU A 56 2.42 8.76 2.79
C LEU A 56 1.69 9.51 3.91
N ARG A 57 1.71 10.84 3.83
CA ARG A 57 0.96 11.71 4.73
C ARG A 57 -0.26 12.20 3.98
N ILE A 58 -1.40 12.04 4.63
CA ILE A 58 -2.67 12.62 4.20
C ILE A 58 -2.87 13.84 5.08
N ASP A 59 -2.88 15.01 4.45
CA ASP A 59 -3.02 16.28 5.16
C ASP A 59 -4.50 16.58 5.39
N GLY A 60 -4.86 17.02 6.60
CA GLY A 60 -6.24 17.39 6.93
C GLY A 60 -7.13 16.26 7.48
N THR A 61 -6.66 15.01 7.54
CA THR A 61 -7.38 13.87 8.14
C THR A 61 -6.53 13.10 9.16
N SER A 62 -7.14 12.13 9.85
CA SER A 62 -6.37 11.14 10.62
C SER A 62 -5.55 10.30 9.64
N SER A 63 -4.23 10.46 9.66
CA SER A 63 -3.33 9.66 8.81
C SER A 63 -3.63 8.17 9.02
N PRO A 64 -3.71 7.38 7.92
CA PRO A 64 -3.96 5.95 8.02
C PRO A 64 -2.87 5.25 8.82
N TRP A 65 -3.20 4.09 9.39
CA TRP A 65 -2.21 3.28 10.10
C TRP A 65 -1.04 2.96 9.17
N CYS A 66 0.18 3.07 9.69
CA CYS A 66 1.40 2.89 8.91
C CYS A 66 2.19 1.69 9.43
N HIS A 67 2.27 0.63 8.63
CA HIS A 67 3.17 -0.48 8.84
C HIS A 67 4.58 -0.07 8.43
N TRP A 68 5.53 -0.21 9.34
CA TRP A 68 6.92 0.12 9.05
C TRP A 68 7.68 -1.16 8.79
N LEU A 69 8.25 -1.26 7.60
CA LEU A 69 9.11 -2.37 7.20
C LEU A 69 10.57 -1.94 7.27
N ASP A 70 11.45 -2.87 7.64
CA ASP A 70 12.89 -2.65 7.62
C ASP A 70 13.65 -3.80 6.95
N GLU A 71 14.98 -3.70 6.92
CA GLU A 71 15.85 -4.69 6.31
C GLU A 71 15.62 -6.09 6.86
N SER A 72 15.30 -6.22 8.15
CA SER A 72 15.07 -7.52 8.75
C SER A 72 13.78 -8.18 8.22
N ASP A 73 12.72 -7.38 7.99
CA ASP A 73 11.48 -7.86 7.39
C ASP A 73 11.71 -8.32 5.95
N TYR A 74 12.48 -7.56 5.16
CA TYR A 74 12.82 -7.91 3.78
C TYR A 74 13.61 -9.23 3.71
N GLN A 75 14.65 -9.37 4.53
CA GLN A 75 15.48 -10.57 4.56
C GLN A 75 14.70 -11.81 4.99
N ALA A 76 13.67 -11.65 5.84
CA ALA A 76 12.83 -12.76 6.29
C ALA A 76 11.94 -13.35 5.17
N VAL A 77 11.58 -12.55 4.15
CA VAL A 77 10.70 -12.94 3.05
C VAL A 77 11.39 -12.99 1.69
N LEU A 78 12.70 -12.72 1.66
CA LEU A 78 13.51 -12.69 0.44
C LEU A 78 13.42 -14.03 -0.30
N ASP A 79 12.87 -14.00 -1.51
CA ASP A 79 12.94 -15.13 -2.42
C ASP A 79 14.32 -15.17 -3.10
N THR A 80 15.05 -16.26 -2.85
CA THR A 80 16.39 -16.49 -3.41
C THR A 80 16.35 -17.24 -4.75
N THR A 81 15.16 -17.53 -5.27
CA THR A 81 14.97 -18.21 -6.54
C THR A 81 15.47 -17.36 -7.70
N ASP A 82 16.45 -17.90 -8.44
CA ASP A 82 16.95 -17.27 -9.67
C ASP A 82 16.03 -17.59 -10.86
N TYR A 83 15.06 -16.71 -11.10
CA TYR A 83 14.10 -16.81 -12.21
C TYR A 83 14.72 -16.63 -13.60
N SER A 84 16.00 -16.26 -13.69
CA SER A 84 16.69 -16.14 -14.97
C SER A 84 17.19 -17.49 -15.51
N ARG A 85 17.15 -18.56 -14.68
CA ARG A 85 17.56 -19.90 -15.10
C ARG A 85 16.37 -20.69 -15.67
N PRO A 86 16.57 -21.47 -16.75
CA PRO A 86 15.55 -22.39 -17.21
C PRO A 86 15.21 -23.42 -16.12
N ARG A 87 13.93 -23.69 -15.87
CA ARG A 87 13.53 -24.85 -15.06
C ARG A 87 13.93 -26.12 -15.82
N ALA A 88 14.69 -26.98 -15.14
CA ALA A 88 15.00 -28.33 -15.61
C ALA A 88 13.75 -29.21 -15.69
#